data_AF-A0A2V4P2Y6-F1
#
_entry.id   AF-A0A2V4P2Y6-F1
#
_cell.length_a   1.000
_cell.length_b   1.000
_cell.length_c   1.000
_cell.angle_alpha   90.00
_cell.angle_beta   90.00
_cell.angle_gamma   90.00
#
_symmetry.space_group_name_H-M   'P 1'
#
loop_
_entity.id
_entity.type
_entity.pdbx_description
1 polymer ?
#
loop_
_entity_poly.entity_id
_entity_poly.type
_entity_poly.pdbx_seq_one_letter_code
_entity_poly.pdbx_strand_id
1 'polypeptide(L)'
;MDTEDLRLAPRPHTAELLRWATEQGQEQVPEGPLNAVLTLLELGDAKLYDGFPELTSALLQELLYERIHLYVQPAPGQDPLAYGAAVRLLVDHQRAAKRLNAKRQQRLHEEAEWQGELLVGLLRRPHLLTWPRLYALLLWRHGVDTADLAAVRAWLDGYRGLDQEQRLDLLAGIEELDQPDGPEGWTEGVLLAIGMATDGGRLLLENRLMQRSYRNLAGLNALGLPMPEELSGDYPAFEAAVQAEALRLLGEWTVPGLPELLLTEYQDLAPEPEGDQVDQYVIDRGLVELPDLAGWGEQFGEPGDATA
;
A
#
# COMPACT_ATOMS: atom_id res chain seq x y z
N MET A 1 20.44 18.82 -3.90
CA MET A 1 20.19 17.37 -4.01
C MET A 1 21.28 16.73 -3.19
N ASP A 2 20.90 16.21 -2.04
CA ASP A 2 21.78 15.51 -1.12
C ASP A 2 22.09 14.12 -1.70
N THR A 3 23.24 13.56 -1.38
CA THR A 3 23.62 12.18 -1.79
C THR A 3 22.65 11.15 -1.19
N GLU A 4 21.96 11.53 -0.12
CA GLU A 4 20.92 10.73 0.52
C GLU A 4 19.58 10.72 -0.23
N ASP A 5 19.30 11.71 -1.09
CA ASP A 5 18.11 11.75 -1.95
C ASP A 5 18.11 10.62 -3.01
N LEU A 6 19.24 9.93 -3.14
CA LEU A 6 19.55 8.97 -4.19
C LEU A 6 19.30 7.52 -3.79
N ARG A 7 19.08 7.27 -2.49
CA ARG A 7 18.81 5.92 -1.98
C ARG A 7 17.45 5.43 -2.44
N LEU A 8 17.29 4.11 -2.53
CA LEU A 8 16.02 3.48 -2.88
C LEU A 8 14.90 3.85 -1.90
N ALA A 9 15.20 3.79 -0.60
CA ALA A 9 14.28 4.12 0.48
C ALA A 9 13.79 5.59 0.39
N PRO A 10 12.48 5.84 0.40
CA PRO A 10 11.93 7.17 0.56
C PRO A 10 12.39 7.79 1.87
N ARG A 11 12.54 9.11 1.88
CA ARG A 11 12.93 9.85 3.08
C ARG A 11 11.98 11.03 3.24
N PRO A 12 10.75 10.75 3.70
CA PRO A 12 9.80 11.81 3.94
C PRO A 12 10.39 12.80 4.97
N HIS A 13 10.19 14.09 4.74
CA HIS A 13 10.60 15.17 5.65
C HIS A 13 9.70 15.23 6.92
N THR A 14 9.34 14.07 7.49
CA THR A 14 8.41 13.91 8.61
C THR A 14 8.87 14.68 9.85
N ALA A 15 10.11 14.46 10.30
CA ALA A 15 10.66 15.12 11.47
C ALA A 15 10.75 16.65 11.29
N GLU A 16 11.06 17.12 10.08
CA GLU A 16 11.09 18.54 9.76
C GLU A 16 9.69 19.16 9.85
N LEU A 17 8.68 18.48 9.29
CA LEU A 17 7.30 18.95 9.32
C LEU A 17 6.69 18.94 10.73
N LEU A 18 6.99 17.93 11.55
CA LEU A 18 6.56 17.88 12.96
C LEU A 18 7.22 18.99 13.79
N ARG A 19 8.51 19.25 13.56
CA ARG A 19 9.21 20.37 14.21
C ARG A 19 8.59 21.70 13.82
N TRP A 20 8.34 21.91 12.52
CA TRP A 20 7.65 23.10 12.05
C TRP A 20 6.26 23.25 12.68
N ALA A 21 5.47 22.18 12.74
CA ALA A 21 4.14 22.17 13.35
C ALA A 21 4.18 22.65 14.80
N THR A 22 5.15 22.14 15.56
CA THR A 22 5.39 22.51 16.96
C THR A 22 5.78 23.98 17.10
N GLU A 23 6.70 24.47 16.27
CA GLU A 23 7.13 25.87 16.28
C GLU A 23 6.02 26.85 15.91
N GLN A 24 5.10 26.42 15.04
CA GLN A 24 3.93 27.22 14.63
C GLN A 24 2.71 27.04 15.54
N GLY A 25 2.80 26.20 16.59
CA GLY A 25 1.67 25.91 17.48
C GLY A 25 0.49 25.24 16.78
N GLN A 26 0.75 24.45 15.74
CA GLN A 26 -0.26 23.67 15.03
C GLN A 26 -0.70 22.46 15.86
N GLU A 27 -1.86 21.90 15.50
CA GLU A 27 -2.32 20.63 16.03
C GLU A 27 -1.31 19.51 15.73
N GLN A 28 -1.04 18.68 16.71
CA GLN A 28 -0.06 17.61 16.60
C GLN A 28 -0.66 16.41 15.87
N VAL A 29 0.04 15.94 14.84
CA VAL A 29 -0.30 14.72 14.10
C VAL A 29 0.66 13.61 14.52
N PRO A 30 0.19 12.36 14.74
CA PRO A 30 1.08 11.25 15.03
C PRO A 30 2.10 11.01 13.90
N GLU A 31 3.34 10.67 14.28
CA GLU A 31 4.46 10.53 13.34
C GLU A 31 4.22 9.45 12.26
N GLY A 32 3.66 8.29 12.65
CA GLY A 32 3.40 7.18 11.72
C GLY A 32 2.50 7.56 10.54
N PRO A 33 1.26 8.07 10.77
CA PRO A 33 0.41 8.62 9.73
C PRO A 33 1.08 9.65 8.82
N LEU A 34 1.84 10.57 9.42
CA LEU A 34 2.51 11.61 8.66
C LEU A 34 3.61 11.02 7.77
N ASN A 35 4.41 10.10 8.30
CA ASN A 35 5.41 9.38 7.53
C ASN A 35 4.76 8.62 6.37
N ALA A 36 3.72 7.83 6.61
CA ALA A 36 3.04 7.06 5.57
C ALA A 36 2.50 7.97 4.45
N VAL A 37 1.83 9.06 4.80
CA VAL A 37 1.31 10.05 3.83
C VAL A 37 2.44 10.66 3.00
N LEU A 38 3.50 11.16 3.65
CA LEU A 38 4.61 11.79 2.95
C LEU A 38 5.35 10.79 2.06
N THR A 39 5.59 9.58 2.54
CA THR A 39 6.24 8.51 1.77
C THR A 39 5.43 8.14 0.54
N LEU A 40 4.12 7.92 0.67
CA LEU A 40 3.25 7.56 -0.46
C LEU A 40 3.13 8.68 -1.50
N LEU A 41 3.16 9.94 -1.05
CA LEU A 41 3.19 11.11 -1.94
C LEU A 41 4.54 11.26 -2.66
N GLU A 42 5.66 11.01 -1.98
CA GLU A 42 7.01 11.02 -2.57
C GLU A 42 7.15 9.92 -3.63
N LEU A 43 6.62 8.73 -3.33
CA LEU A 43 6.55 7.60 -4.27
C LEU A 43 5.56 7.84 -5.41
N GLY A 44 4.65 8.80 -5.28
CA GLY A 44 3.78 9.22 -6.37
C GLY A 44 4.48 10.08 -7.42
N ASP A 45 3.68 10.63 -8.33
CA ASP A 45 4.13 11.58 -9.36
C ASP A 45 4.05 13.04 -8.90
N ALA A 46 3.98 13.26 -7.60
CA ALA A 46 3.98 14.59 -7.01
C ALA A 46 5.32 15.30 -7.30
N LYS A 47 5.23 16.55 -7.77
CA LYS A 47 6.42 17.39 -7.90
C LYS A 47 6.91 17.77 -6.51
N LEU A 48 8.20 17.59 -6.25
CA LEU A 48 8.81 18.01 -5.00
C LEU A 48 9.24 19.48 -5.08
N TYR A 49 8.95 20.25 -4.04
CA TYR A 49 9.44 21.60 -3.82
C TYR A 49 10.02 21.69 -2.40
N ASP A 50 11.30 22.04 -2.31
CA ASP A 50 12.02 22.11 -1.03
C ASP A 50 11.90 20.81 -0.22
N GLY A 51 11.87 19.65 -0.89
CA GLY A 51 11.70 18.33 -0.27
C GLY A 51 10.26 17.87 -0.05
N PHE A 52 9.26 18.75 -0.25
CA PHE A 52 7.86 18.43 0.01
C PHE A 52 7.03 18.23 -1.28
N PRO A 53 6.11 17.26 -1.33
CA PRO A 53 5.27 17.00 -2.51
C PRO A 53 4.18 18.07 -2.68
N GLU A 54 4.09 18.72 -3.84
CA GLU A 54 3.04 19.71 -4.15
C GLU A 54 1.66 19.04 -4.20
N LEU A 55 0.74 19.51 -3.34
CA LEU A 55 -0.59 18.91 -3.26
C LEU A 55 -1.56 19.45 -4.30
N THR A 56 -2.31 18.54 -4.91
CA THR A 56 -3.42 18.83 -5.81
C THR A 56 -4.63 17.96 -5.42
N SER A 57 -5.84 18.38 -5.78
CA SER A 57 -7.06 17.60 -5.51
C SER A 57 -7.00 16.18 -6.07
N ALA A 58 -6.44 16.02 -7.27
CA ALA A 58 -6.29 14.70 -7.90
C ALA A 58 -5.32 13.82 -7.11
N LEU A 59 -4.21 14.40 -6.64
CA LEU A 59 -3.23 13.68 -5.84
C LEU A 59 -3.79 13.28 -4.46
N LEU A 60 -4.64 14.14 -3.86
CA LEU A 60 -5.31 13.78 -2.61
C LEU A 60 -6.26 12.60 -2.81
N GLN A 61 -7.06 12.62 -3.89
CA GLN A 61 -7.95 11.51 -4.24
C GLN A 61 -7.16 10.21 -4.45
N GLU A 62 -6.11 10.25 -5.27
CA GLU A 62 -5.25 9.09 -5.51
C GLU A 62 -4.66 8.55 -4.18
N LEU A 63 -4.20 9.44 -3.30
CA LEU A 63 -3.65 9.05 -2.00
C LEU A 63 -4.71 8.46 -1.07
N LEU A 64 -5.71 9.26 -0.67
CA LEU A 64 -6.60 8.95 0.46
C LEU A 64 -7.72 7.98 0.08
N TYR A 65 -8.19 8.03 -1.17
CA TYR A 65 -9.26 7.15 -1.63
C TYR A 65 -8.73 5.89 -2.28
N GLU A 66 -7.70 5.99 -3.14
CA GLU A 66 -7.31 4.89 -4.01
C GLU A 66 -6.15 4.04 -3.47
N ARG A 67 -5.19 4.64 -2.73
CA ARG A 67 -3.92 3.96 -2.43
C ARG A 67 -3.69 3.65 -0.96
N ILE A 68 -3.89 4.59 -0.05
CA ILE A 68 -3.39 4.46 1.32
C ILE A 68 -3.96 3.25 2.06
N HIS A 69 -5.22 2.90 1.81
CA HIS A 69 -5.89 1.75 2.41
C HIS A 69 -5.27 0.41 1.96
N LEU A 70 -4.52 0.35 0.86
CA LEU A 70 -3.82 -0.88 0.46
C LEU A 70 -2.65 -1.21 1.41
N TYR A 71 -2.12 -0.19 2.08
CA TYR A 71 -0.81 -0.26 2.72
C TYR A 71 -0.85 -0.15 4.24
N VAL A 72 -1.73 0.72 4.76
CA VAL A 72 -1.70 1.08 6.19
C VAL A 72 -2.75 0.33 6.98
N GLN A 73 -2.41 -0.03 8.22
CA GLN A 73 -3.39 -0.42 9.23
C GLN A 73 -3.13 0.40 10.50
N PRO A 74 -4.09 1.25 10.96
CA PRO A 74 -3.94 1.94 12.24
C PRO A 74 -3.72 0.95 13.38
N ALA A 75 -2.70 1.21 14.21
CA ALA A 75 -2.46 0.43 15.41
C ALA A 75 -3.61 0.61 16.44
N PRO A 76 -3.76 -0.29 17.43
CA PRO A 76 -4.79 -0.16 18.45
C PRO A 76 -4.71 1.20 19.16
N GLY A 77 -5.85 1.91 19.20
CA GLY A 77 -5.93 3.25 19.80
C GLY A 77 -5.42 4.40 18.93
N GLN A 78 -4.90 4.13 17.73
CA GLN A 78 -4.54 5.15 16.76
C GLN A 78 -5.78 5.61 15.99
N ASP A 79 -6.01 6.92 15.93
CA ASP A 79 -7.13 7.49 15.17
C ASP A 79 -6.88 7.38 13.66
N PRO A 80 -7.73 6.68 12.88
CA PRO A 80 -7.60 6.63 11.43
C PRO A 80 -7.81 7.99 10.74
N LEU A 81 -8.45 8.97 11.37
CA LEU A 81 -8.54 10.34 10.82
C LEU A 81 -7.18 11.05 10.79
N ALA A 82 -6.17 10.53 11.48
CA ALA A 82 -4.82 11.10 11.51
C ALA A 82 -4.17 11.17 10.12
N TYR A 83 -4.54 10.31 9.16
CA TYR A 83 -4.03 10.40 7.79
C TYR A 83 -4.58 11.63 7.04
N GLY A 84 -5.85 11.96 7.22
CA GLY A 84 -6.43 13.22 6.70
C GLY A 84 -5.81 14.44 7.39
N ALA A 85 -5.61 14.37 8.71
CA ALA A 85 -4.94 15.43 9.47
C ALA A 85 -3.48 15.64 9.02
N ALA A 86 -2.74 14.58 8.71
CA ALA A 86 -1.38 14.65 8.14
C ALA A 86 -1.35 15.44 6.82
N VAL A 87 -2.32 15.18 5.93
CA VAL A 87 -2.46 15.95 4.68
C VAL A 87 -2.74 17.42 4.96
N ARG A 88 -3.66 17.74 5.88
CA ARG A 88 -3.98 19.11 6.27
C ARG A 88 -2.76 19.86 6.82
N LEU A 89 -1.95 19.19 7.64
CA LEU A 89 -0.71 19.75 8.15
C LEU A 89 0.27 20.11 7.02
N LEU A 90 0.41 19.24 6.01
CA LEU A 90 1.21 19.54 4.82
C LEU A 90 0.64 20.71 4.00
N VAL A 91 -0.69 20.80 3.86
CA VAL A 91 -1.36 21.93 3.18
C VAL A 91 -1.03 23.25 3.90
N ASP A 92 -1.05 23.26 5.23
CA ASP A 92 -0.74 24.45 6.03
C ASP A 92 0.74 24.84 5.92
N HIS A 93 1.63 23.86 5.91
CA HIS A 93 3.05 24.09 5.65
C HIS A 93 3.26 24.74 4.26
N GLN A 94 2.62 24.22 3.22
CA GLN A 94 2.71 24.80 1.87
C GLN A 94 2.12 26.21 1.79
N ARG A 95 1.06 26.50 2.56
CA ARG A 95 0.54 27.86 2.68
C ARG A 95 1.56 28.79 3.34
N ALA A 96 2.15 28.37 4.45
CA ALA A 96 3.16 29.16 5.17
C ALA A 96 4.40 29.43 4.31
N ALA A 97 4.81 28.45 3.50
CA ALA A 97 5.85 28.57 2.48
C ALA A 97 5.43 29.40 1.24
N LYS A 98 4.24 30.01 1.25
CA LYS A 98 3.66 30.83 0.17
C LYS A 98 3.51 30.09 -1.18
N ARG A 99 3.39 28.76 -1.14
CA ARG A 99 3.15 27.91 -2.32
C ARG A 99 1.66 27.80 -2.66
N LEU A 100 0.79 27.94 -1.65
CA LEU A 100 -0.65 27.93 -1.84
C LEU A 100 -1.26 29.31 -1.57
N ASN A 101 -2.27 29.68 -2.38
CA ASN A 101 -3.15 30.80 -2.05
C ASN A 101 -4.25 30.35 -1.07
N ALA A 102 -4.89 31.29 -0.39
CA ALA A 102 -5.91 31.00 0.63
C ALA A 102 -7.09 30.18 0.08
N LYS A 103 -7.53 30.44 -1.16
CA LYS A 103 -8.63 29.70 -1.78
C LYS A 103 -8.27 28.24 -2.04
N ARG A 104 -7.05 27.97 -2.52
CA ARG A 104 -6.55 26.61 -2.77
C ARG A 104 -6.28 25.87 -1.47
N GLN A 105 -5.77 26.54 -0.44
CA GLN A 105 -5.62 25.99 0.91
C GLN A 105 -6.98 25.52 1.45
N GLN A 106 -7.99 26.39 1.45
CA GLN A 106 -9.33 26.07 1.96
C GLN A 106 -9.93 24.84 1.25
N ARG A 107 -9.85 24.82 -0.09
CA ARG A 107 -10.34 23.70 -0.88
C ARG A 107 -9.62 22.38 -0.55
N LEU A 108 -8.29 22.40 -0.43
CA LEU A 108 -7.52 21.20 -0.11
C LEU A 108 -7.78 20.71 1.32
N HIS A 109 -8.06 21.62 2.27
CA HIS A 109 -8.51 21.24 3.62
C HIS A 109 -9.84 20.50 3.58
N GLU A 110 -10.84 21.06 2.90
CA GLU A 110 -12.17 20.45 2.76
C GLU A 110 -12.08 19.07 2.10
N GLU A 111 -11.26 18.93 1.04
CA GLU A 111 -11.04 17.65 0.37
C GLU A 111 -10.31 16.65 1.27
N ALA A 112 -9.29 17.08 2.03
CA ALA A 112 -8.55 16.20 2.94
C ALA A 112 -9.40 15.72 4.13
N GLU A 113 -10.28 16.58 4.64
CA GLU A 113 -11.24 16.23 5.70
C GLU A 113 -12.23 15.19 5.20
N TRP A 114 -12.94 15.48 4.11
CA TRP A 114 -13.93 14.56 3.53
C TRP A 114 -13.33 13.22 3.12
N GLN A 115 -12.18 13.22 2.44
CA GLN A 115 -11.54 11.97 2.03
C GLN A 115 -10.91 11.22 3.21
N GLY A 116 -10.45 11.93 4.24
CA GLY A 116 -9.99 11.33 5.49
C GLY A 116 -11.11 10.55 6.19
N GLU A 117 -12.33 11.11 6.23
CA GLU A 117 -13.51 10.41 6.74
C GLU A 117 -13.87 9.18 5.89
N LEU A 118 -13.84 9.30 4.57
CA LEU A 118 -14.07 8.16 3.67
C LEU A 118 -13.06 7.04 3.88
N LEU A 119 -11.78 7.39 4.09
CA LEU A 119 -10.71 6.43 4.35
C LEU A 119 -11.01 5.57 5.58
N VAL A 120 -11.61 6.13 6.64
CA VAL A 120 -12.01 5.35 7.83
C VAL A 120 -12.93 4.19 7.42
N GLY A 121 -13.89 4.44 6.52
CA GLY A 121 -14.76 3.41 5.98
C GLY A 121 -14.02 2.41 5.10
N LEU A 122 -13.07 2.85 4.27
CA LEU A 122 -12.27 1.95 3.42
C LEU A 122 -11.39 1.00 4.24
N LEU A 123 -10.79 1.48 5.32
CA LEU A 123 -9.92 0.68 6.19
C LEU A 123 -10.66 -0.47 6.87
N ARG A 124 -11.97 -0.34 7.07
CA ARG A 124 -12.83 -1.34 7.73
C ARG A 124 -13.37 -2.42 6.78
N ARG A 125 -13.23 -2.24 5.45
CA ARG A 125 -13.82 -3.15 4.46
C ARG A 125 -12.98 -4.41 4.28
N PRO A 126 -13.53 -5.62 4.53
CA PRO A 126 -12.78 -6.87 4.41
C PRO A 126 -12.23 -7.12 3.00
N HIS A 127 -12.98 -6.78 1.95
CA HIS A 127 -12.57 -6.97 0.56
C HIS A 127 -11.50 -5.97 0.07
N LEU A 128 -11.13 -4.98 0.88
CA LEU A 128 -10.05 -4.03 0.61
C LEU A 128 -8.82 -4.29 1.49
N LEU A 129 -8.82 -5.39 2.26
CA LEU A 129 -7.68 -5.78 3.06
C LEU A 129 -6.57 -6.38 2.19
N THR A 130 -5.36 -6.29 2.71
CA THR A 130 -4.22 -7.11 2.29
C THR A 130 -3.84 -8.05 3.42
N TRP A 131 -3.12 -9.13 3.12
CA TRP A 131 -2.70 -10.11 4.13
C TRP A 131 -1.94 -9.46 5.30
N PRO A 132 -0.95 -8.56 5.08
CA PRO A 132 -0.29 -7.86 6.18
C PRO A 132 -1.25 -7.08 7.08
N ARG A 133 -2.26 -6.41 6.50
CA ARG A 133 -3.26 -5.65 7.27
C ARG A 133 -4.17 -6.56 8.09
N LEU A 134 -4.61 -7.68 7.51
CA LEU A 134 -5.44 -8.66 8.21
C LEU A 134 -4.66 -9.33 9.37
N TYR A 135 -3.43 -9.77 9.11
CA TYR A 135 -2.61 -10.42 10.14
C TYR A 135 -2.17 -9.44 11.22
N ALA A 136 -1.94 -8.16 10.92
CA ALA A 136 -1.73 -7.14 11.94
C ALA A 136 -2.90 -7.04 12.92
N LEU A 137 -4.15 -7.01 12.42
CA LEU A 137 -5.35 -6.99 13.25
C LEU A 137 -5.44 -8.23 14.15
N LEU A 138 -5.18 -9.42 13.61
CA LEU A 138 -5.18 -10.66 14.39
C LEU A 138 -4.10 -10.64 15.49
N LEU A 139 -2.86 -10.27 15.14
CA LEU A 139 -1.75 -10.21 16.09
C LEU A 139 -2.05 -9.25 17.26
N TRP A 140 -2.56 -8.06 16.97
CA TRP A 140 -2.91 -7.07 18.00
C TRP A 140 -4.08 -7.51 18.87
N ARG A 141 -5.12 -8.10 18.26
CA ARG A 141 -6.27 -8.64 19.01
C ARG A 141 -5.83 -9.72 20.01
N HIS A 142 -4.84 -10.52 19.65
CA HIS A 142 -4.28 -11.56 20.51
C HIS A 142 -3.15 -11.06 21.44
N GLY A 143 -2.87 -9.76 21.45
CA GLY A 143 -1.87 -9.16 22.33
C GLY A 143 -0.44 -9.64 22.06
N VAL A 144 -0.16 -10.03 20.82
CA VAL A 144 1.20 -10.44 20.41
C VAL A 144 2.11 -9.21 20.43
N ASP A 145 3.32 -9.37 20.96
CA ASP A 145 4.36 -8.33 20.87
C ASP A 145 4.85 -8.25 19.42
N THR A 146 4.29 -7.31 18.65
CA THR A 146 4.59 -7.14 17.23
C THR A 146 5.96 -6.52 16.96
N ALA A 147 6.71 -6.11 17.99
CA ALA A 147 8.10 -5.70 17.85
C ALA A 147 9.07 -6.90 17.97
N ASP A 148 8.63 -8.02 18.54
CA ASP A 148 9.39 -9.26 18.62
C ASP A 148 9.00 -10.23 17.50
N LEU A 149 9.85 -10.32 16.48
CA LEU A 149 9.62 -11.20 15.34
C LEU A 149 9.51 -12.69 15.74
N ALA A 150 10.13 -13.11 16.85
CA ALA A 150 9.99 -14.47 17.36
C ALA A 150 8.59 -14.72 17.94
N ALA A 151 8.00 -13.73 18.62
CA ALA A 151 6.63 -13.79 19.11
C ALA A 151 5.63 -13.84 17.94
N VAL A 152 5.86 -13.05 16.89
CA VAL A 152 5.05 -13.08 15.66
C VAL A 152 5.09 -14.46 15.00
N ARG A 153 6.29 -15.03 14.78
CA ARG A 153 6.45 -16.40 14.23
C ARG A 153 5.74 -17.44 15.09
N ALA A 154 5.92 -17.41 16.41
CA ALA A 154 5.30 -18.35 17.32
C ALA A 154 3.76 -18.30 17.25
N TRP A 155 3.19 -17.10 17.11
CA TRP A 155 1.75 -16.94 16.91
C TRP A 155 1.31 -17.48 15.54
N LEU A 156 2.05 -17.19 14.46
CA LEU A 156 1.74 -17.69 13.11
C LEU A 156 1.81 -19.22 13.04
N ASP A 157 2.78 -19.86 13.69
CA ASP A 157 2.86 -21.31 13.79
C ASP A 157 1.65 -21.90 14.53
N GLY A 158 1.22 -21.26 15.61
CA GLY A 158 0.00 -21.62 16.34
C GLY A 158 -1.24 -21.47 15.47
N TYR A 159 -1.36 -20.36 14.75
CA TYR A 159 -2.47 -20.07 13.83
C TYR A 159 -2.52 -21.07 12.66
N ARG A 160 -1.36 -21.44 12.10
CA ARG A 160 -1.22 -22.49 11.09
C ARG A 160 -1.70 -23.86 11.59
N GLY A 161 -1.56 -24.14 12.88
CA GLY A 161 -2.05 -25.39 13.48
C GLY A 161 -3.58 -25.47 13.63
N LEU A 162 -4.30 -24.35 13.49
CA LEU A 162 -5.75 -24.31 13.62
C LEU A 162 -6.46 -24.91 12.42
N ASP A 163 -7.61 -25.55 12.67
CA ASP A 163 -8.52 -25.95 11.60
C ASP A 163 -9.26 -24.76 10.99
N GLN A 164 -10.01 -25.01 9.92
CA GLN A 164 -10.73 -23.95 9.21
C GLN A 164 -11.79 -23.26 10.07
N GLU A 165 -12.54 -24.00 10.89
CA GLU A 165 -13.60 -23.44 11.74
C GLU A 165 -13.00 -22.48 12.77
N GLN A 166 -11.92 -22.91 13.43
CA GLN A 166 -11.19 -22.09 14.39
C GLN A 166 -10.61 -20.81 13.76
N ARG A 167 -10.06 -20.89 12.55
CA ARG A 167 -9.54 -19.69 11.85
C ARG A 167 -10.67 -18.72 11.52
N LEU A 168 -11.81 -19.23 11.04
CA LEU A 168 -12.98 -18.41 10.72
C LEU A 168 -13.54 -17.73 11.97
N ASP A 169 -13.56 -18.40 13.12
CA ASP A 169 -13.97 -17.82 14.39
C ASP A 169 -13.06 -16.65 14.82
N LEU A 170 -11.74 -16.76 14.61
CA LEU A 170 -10.81 -15.66 14.89
C LEU A 170 -11.05 -14.47 13.96
N LEU A 171 -11.27 -14.72 12.67
CA LEU A 171 -11.57 -13.69 11.69
C LEU A 171 -12.91 -12.97 11.98
N ALA A 172 -13.94 -13.73 12.34
CA ALA A 172 -15.25 -13.21 12.74
C ALA A 172 -15.17 -12.36 14.03
N GLY A 173 -14.14 -12.58 14.84
CA GLY A 173 -13.87 -11.81 16.04
C GLY A 173 -13.34 -10.40 15.80
N ILE A 174 -12.85 -10.03 14.61
CA ILE A 174 -12.18 -8.73 14.40
C ILE A 174 -13.19 -7.57 14.43
N GLU A 175 -13.23 -6.80 15.51
CA GLU A 175 -14.21 -5.72 15.73
C GLU A 175 -13.91 -4.45 14.91
N GLU A 176 -12.67 -4.30 14.45
CA GLU A 176 -12.21 -3.20 13.62
C GLU A 176 -12.69 -3.27 12.17
N LEU A 177 -13.32 -4.39 11.77
CA LEU A 177 -13.81 -4.60 10.41
C LEU A 177 -15.33 -4.58 10.35
N ASP A 178 -15.86 -4.10 9.23
CA ASP A 178 -17.25 -4.30 8.87
C ASP A 178 -17.41 -5.76 8.46
N GLN A 179 -17.87 -6.59 9.39
CA GLN A 179 -17.97 -8.03 9.19
C GLN A 179 -18.80 -8.36 7.93
N PRO A 180 -18.32 -9.28 7.07
CA PRO A 180 -19.09 -9.68 5.90
C PRO A 180 -20.41 -10.35 6.34
N ASP A 181 -21.54 -9.83 5.85
CA ASP A 181 -22.88 -10.23 6.32
C ASP A 181 -23.34 -11.60 5.75
N GLY A 182 -24.11 -12.34 6.55
CA GLY A 182 -24.94 -13.45 6.08
C GLY A 182 -24.18 -14.71 5.62
N PRO A 183 -24.73 -15.52 4.70
CA PRO A 183 -24.05 -16.70 4.14
C PRO A 183 -22.79 -16.38 3.31
N GLU A 184 -22.44 -15.10 3.17
CA GLU A 184 -21.29 -14.57 2.43
C GLU A 184 -20.12 -14.17 3.34
N GLY A 185 -20.00 -14.76 4.54
CA GLY A 185 -18.99 -14.42 5.57
C GLY A 185 -17.51 -14.48 5.12
N TRP A 186 -16.61 -15.00 5.94
CA TRP A 186 -15.22 -15.20 5.52
C TRP A 186 -15.11 -16.35 4.50
N THR A 187 -15.53 -16.07 3.27
CA THR A 187 -15.58 -17.01 2.14
C THR A 187 -14.25 -17.08 1.41
N GLU A 188 -14.05 -18.13 0.61
CA GLU A 188 -12.91 -18.25 -0.28
C GLU A 188 -12.76 -17.03 -1.21
N GLY A 189 -13.87 -16.49 -1.71
CA GLY A 189 -13.86 -15.28 -2.55
C GLY A 189 -13.36 -14.02 -1.82
N VAL A 190 -13.63 -13.87 -0.52
CA VAL A 190 -13.08 -12.77 0.29
C VAL A 190 -11.58 -12.95 0.49
N LEU A 191 -11.15 -14.16 0.86
CA LEU A 191 -9.72 -14.47 1.04
C LEU A 191 -8.93 -14.31 -0.27
N LEU A 192 -9.53 -14.71 -1.40
CA LEU A 192 -8.96 -14.52 -2.73
C LEU A 192 -8.79 -13.04 -3.07
N ALA A 193 -9.81 -12.21 -2.79
CA ALA A 193 -9.73 -10.76 -2.99
C ALA A 193 -8.61 -10.12 -2.15
N ILE A 194 -8.39 -10.61 -0.91
CA ILE A 194 -7.28 -10.17 -0.07
C ILE A 194 -5.93 -10.55 -0.68
N GLY A 195 -5.81 -11.76 -1.22
CA GLY A 195 -4.61 -12.20 -1.95
C GLY A 195 -4.33 -11.31 -3.17
N MET A 196 -5.34 -11.05 -4.00
CA MET A 196 -5.23 -10.16 -5.17
C MET A 196 -4.81 -8.73 -4.76
N ALA A 197 -5.42 -8.18 -3.71
CA ALA A 197 -5.08 -6.85 -3.21
C ALA A 197 -3.66 -6.80 -2.63
N THR A 198 -3.19 -7.89 -2.03
CA THR A 198 -1.82 -8.02 -1.49
C THR A 198 -0.79 -7.97 -2.60
N ASP A 199 -0.93 -8.84 -3.61
CA ASP A 199 -0.01 -8.88 -4.76
C ASP A 199 -0.05 -7.56 -5.54
N GLY A 200 -1.25 -7.08 -5.89
CA GLY A 200 -1.42 -5.82 -6.63
C GLY A 200 -0.88 -4.60 -5.86
N GLY A 201 -1.11 -4.53 -4.56
CA GLY A 201 -0.58 -3.47 -3.69
C GLY A 201 0.95 -3.49 -3.65
N ARG A 202 1.54 -4.68 -3.46
CA ARG A 202 2.99 -4.90 -3.44
C ARG A 202 3.64 -4.51 -4.77
N LEU A 203 3.14 -5.04 -5.90
CA LEU A 203 3.64 -4.72 -7.24
C LEU A 203 3.54 -3.23 -7.57
N LEU A 204 2.45 -2.56 -7.16
CA LEU A 204 2.32 -1.12 -7.32
C LEU A 204 3.40 -0.37 -6.53
N LEU A 205 3.67 -0.78 -5.29
CA LEU A 205 4.69 -0.16 -4.45
C LEU A 205 6.11 -0.36 -5.02
N GLU A 206 6.42 -1.58 -5.44
CA GLU A 206 7.68 -1.92 -6.14
C GLU A 206 7.85 -1.07 -7.40
N ASN A 207 6.80 -0.94 -8.22
CA ASN A 207 6.83 -0.12 -9.42
C ASN A 207 7.12 1.35 -9.11
N ARG A 208 6.49 1.91 -8.08
CA ARG A 208 6.74 3.29 -7.65
C ARG A 208 8.16 3.51 -7.12
N LEU A 209 8.71 2.55 -6.39
CA LEU A 209 10.12 2.55 -5.95
C LEU A 209 11.09 2.53 -7.14
N MET A 210 10.81 1.71 -8.16
CA MET A 210 11.58 1.68 -9.40
C MET A 210 11.50 3.02 -10.14
N GLN A 211 10.29 3.55 -10.35
CA GLN A 211 10.08 4.83 -11.03
C GLN A 211 10.82 5.96 -10.31
N ARG A 212 10.74 6.02 -8.99
CA ARG A 212 11.49 6.98 -8.16
C ARG A 212 12.99 6.85 -8.39
N SER A 213 13.52 5.63 -8.36
CA SER A 213 14.95 5.37 -8.60
C SER A 213 15.40 5.84 -9.98
N TYR A 214 14.61 5.60 -11.03
CA TYR A 214 14.91 6.10 -12.38
C TYR A 214 14.87 7.64 -12.48
N ARG A 215 13.91 8.30 -11.81
CA ARG A 215 13.89 9.78 -11.74
C ARG A 215 15.15 10.32 -11.07
N ASN A 216 15.58 9.68 -9.98
CA ASN A 216 16.79 10.07 -9.25
C ASN A 216 18.06 9.84 -10.07
N LEU A 217 18.15 8.73 -10.81
CA LEU A 217 19.27 8.44 -11.74
C LEU A 217 19.39 9.47 -12.86
N ALA A 218 18.26 9.91 -13.43
CA ALA A 218 18.26 10.99 -14.42
C ALA A 218 18.82 12.30 -13.82
N GLY A 219 18.45 12.61 -12.58
CA GLY A 219 19.00 13.74 -11.82
C GLY A 219 20.51 13.59 -11.55
N LEU A 220 20.97 12.37 -11.25
CA LEU A 220 22.39 12.10 -11.00
C LEU A 220 23.27 12.30 -12.22
N ASN A 221 22.84 11.77 -13.35
CA ASN A 221 23.53 11.95 -14.62
C ASN A 221 23.63 13.43 -14.99
N ALA A 222 22.61 14.23 -14.69
CA ALA A 222 22.64 15.67 -14.91
C ALA A 222 23.65 16.40 -14.00
N LEU A 223 23.96 15.87 -12.81
CA LEU A 223 24.89 16.47 -11.84
C LEU A 223 26.31 15.86 -11.86
N GLY A 224 26.54 14.80 -12.65
CA GLY A 224 27.85 14.12 -12.72
C GLY A 224 28.26 13.40 -11.44
N LEU A 225 27.30 13.00 -10.61
CA LEU A 225 27.53 12.29 -9.36
C LEU A 225 27.56 10.76 -9.58
N PRO A 226 28.31 10.01 -8.74
CA PRO A 226 28.38 8.56 -8.87
C PRO A 226 27.04 7.89 -8.50
N MET A 227 26.79 6.73 -9.10
CA MET A 227 25.62 5.91 -8.83
C MET A 227 25.70 5.30 -7.41
N PRO A 228 24.61 5.31 -6.62
CA PRO A 228 24.56 4.62 -5.34
C PRO A 228 24.87 3.13 -5.48
N GLU A 229 25.50 2.54 -4.47
CA GLU A 229 25.90 1.13 -4.49
C GLU A 229 24.70 0.19 -4.69
N GLU A 230 23.57 0.50 -4.06
CA GLU A 230 22.29 -0.21 -4.15
C GLU A 230 21.71 -0.22 -5.58
N LEU A 231 22.06 0.77 -6.41
CA LEU A 231 21.61 0.91 -7.80
C LEU A 231 22.69 0.47 -8.80
N SER A 232 23.91 0.18 -8.32
CA SER A 232 25.09 -0.14 -9.15
C SER A 232 25.21 -1.63 -9.52
N GLY A 233 24.33 -2.47 -8.98
CA GLY A 233 24.24 -3.89 -9.29
C GLY A 233 23.68 -4.19 -10.68
N ASP A 234 23.60 -5.48 -11.02
CA ASP A 234 22.82 -5.91 -12.18
C ASP A 234 21.32 -5.76 -11.92
N TYR A 235 20.52 -5.80 -13.00
CA TYR A 235 19.08 -5.57 -12.93
C TYR A 235 18.37 -6.52 -11.93
N PRO A 236 18.69 -7.83 -11.85
CA PRO A 236 18.14 -8.71 -10.82
C PRO A 236 18.44 -8.28 -9.37
N ALA A 237 19.67 -7.82 -9.08
CA ALA A 237 20.01 -7.33 -7.74
C ALA A 237 19.21 -6.06 -7.38
N PHE A 238 18.96 -5.18 -8.36
CA PHE A 238 18.12 -4.00 -8.18
C PHE A 238 16.65 -4.37 -7.91
N GLU A 239 16.07 -5.31 -8.68
CA GLU A 239 14.70 -5.79 -8.43
C GLU A 239 14.56 -6.41 -7.03
N ALA A 240 15.54 -7.22 -6.60
CA ALA A 240 15.55 -7.78 -5.25
C ALA A 240 15.63 -6.70 -4.15
N ALA A 241 16.41 -5.64 -4.37
CA ALA A 241 16.48 -4.51 -3.44
C ALA A 241 15.15 -3.75 -3.37
N VAL A 242 14.50 -3.51 -4.52
CA VAL A 242 13.16 -2.89 -4.61
C VAL A 242 12.13 -3.71 -3.83
N GLN A 243 12.11 -5.03 -4.04
CA GLN A 243 11.19 -5.92 -3.35
C GLN A 243 11.44 -5.89 -1.83
N ALA A 244 12.69 -5.98 -1.39
CA ALA A 244 13.03 -5.91 0.03
C ALA A 244 12.59 -4.59 0.67
N GLU A 245 12.78 -3.46 -0.03
CA GLU A 245 12.34 -2.15 0.47
C GLU A 245 10.81 -2.02 0.48
N ALA A 246 10.10 -2.56 -0.51
CA ALA A 246 8.64 -2.61 -0.51
C ALA A 246 8.10 -3.38 0.70
N LEU A 247 8.65 -4.58 0.97
CA LEU A 247 8.28 -5.39 2.13
C LEU A 247 8.59 -4.67 3.45
N ARG A 248 9.72 -3.97 3.53
CA ARG A 248 10.10 -3.16 4.70
C ARG A 248 9.08 -2.04 4.95
N LEU A 249 8.67 -1.30 3.92
CA LEU A 249 7.68 -0.24 4.02
C LEU A 249 6.30 -0.77 4.41
N LEU A 250 5.86 -1.88 3.81
CA LEU A 250 4.62 -2.56 4.21
C LEU A 250 4.65 -2.95 5.69
N GLY A 251 5.80 -3.41 6.20
CA GLY A 251 5.99 -3.75 7.61
C GLY A 251 6.00 -2.52 8.52
N GLU A 252 6.57 -1.40 8.07
CA GLU A 252 6.56 -0.12 8.79
C GLU A 252 5.12 0.42 8.98
N TRP A 253 4.23 0.17 8.02
CA TRP A 253 2.83 0.62 8.07
C TRP A 253 1.85 -0.42 8.64
N THR A 254 2.35 -1.61 9.01
CA THR A 254 1.58 -2.68 9.64
C THR A 254 2.35 -3.28 10.83
N VAL A 255 3.02 -4.42 10.63
CA VAL A 255 3.88 -5.09 11.62
C VAL A 255 5.26 -5.32 10.99
N PRO A 256 6.36 -4.86 11.64
CA PRO A 256 7.71 -5.05 11.13
C PRO A 256 8.04 -6.53 10.82
N GLY A 257 8.56 -6.80 9.63
CA GLY A 257 8.96 -8.14 9.18
C GLY A 257 7.80 -9.08 8.80
N LEU A 258 6.55 -8.74 9.12
CA LEU A 258 5.40 -9.59 8.80
C LEU A 258 5.21 -9.82 7.28
N PRO A 259 5.26 -8.80 6.39
CA PRO A 259 5.09 -9.04 4.96
C PRO A 259 6.11 -10.03 4.38
N GLU A 260 7.37 -9.96 4.84
CA GLU A 260 8.42 -10.89 4.41
C GLU A 260 8.15 -12.31 4.91
N LEU A 261 7.71 -12.47 6.16
CA LEU A 261 7.32 -13.78 6.70
C LEU A 261 6.17 -14.40 5.91
N LEU A 262 5.13 -13.63 5.61
CA LEU A 262 3.97 -14.10 4.83
C LEU A 262 4.38 -14.52 3.42
N LEU A 263 5.31 -13.81 2.80
CA LEU A 263 5.79 -14.13 1.45
C LEU A 263 6.77 -15.31 1.41
N THR A 264 7.56 -15.55 2.45
CA THR A 264 8.66 -16.55 2.38
C THR A 264 8.43 -17.79 3.23
N GLU A 265 8.00 -17.62 4.48
CA GLU A 265 7.86 -18.71 5.46
C GLU A 265 6.41 -19.18 5.62
N TYR A 266 5.44 -18.31 5.35
CA TYR A 266 4.01 -18.49 5.65
C TYR A 266 3.07 -18.28 4.44
N GLN A 267 3.53 -18.66 3.24
CA GLN A 267 2.75 -18.54 2.00
C GLN A 267 1.42 -19.30 2.04
N ASP A 268 1.37 -20.42 2.76
CA ASP A 268 0.15 -21.22 2.97
C ASP A 268 -0.92 -20.48 3.79
N LEU A 269 -0.52 -19.51 4.60
CA LEU A 269 -1.40 -18.67 5.39
C LEU A 269 -1.85 -17.41 4.65
N ALA A 270 -1.09 -16.97 3.66
CA ALA A 270 -1.32 -15.75 2.89
C ALA A 270 -1.11 -16.01 1.40
N PRO A 271 -1.93 -16.88 0.78
CA PRO A 271 -1.76 -17.21 -0.63
C PRO A 271 -1.97 -15.96 -1.50
N GLU A 272 -1.02 -15.70 -2.38
CA GLU A 272 -1.21 -14.81 -3.52
C GLU A 272 -1.75 -15.65 -4.69
N PRO A 273 -2.83 -15.21 -5.37
CA PRO A 273 -3.50 -16.06 -6.34
C PRO A 273 -2.71 -16.22 -7.63
N GLU A 274 -2.79 -17.43 -8.19
CA GLU A 274 -2.29 -17.71 -9.52
C GLU A 274 -3.21 -17.07 -10.59
N GLY A 275 -2.67 -16.85 -11.80
CA GLY A 275 -3.38 -16.10 -12.85
C GLY A 275 -4.71 -16.73 -13.28
N ASP A 276 -4.80 -18.06 -13.27
CA ASP A 276 -6.01 -18.81 -13.58
C ASP A 276 -7.10 -18.67 -12.51
N GLN A 277 -6.71 -18.57 -11.24
CA GLN A 277 -7.62 -18.30 -10.11
C GLN A 277 -8.20 -16.88 -10.20
N VAL A 278 -7.39 -15.90 -10.60
CA VAL A 278 -7.82 -14.52 -10.83
C VAL A 278 -8.83 -14.46 -11.98
N ASP A 279 -8.52 -15.12 -13.10
CA ASP A 279 -9.41 -15.13 -14.28
C ASP A 279 -10.78 -15.73 -13.94
N GLN A 280 -10.81 -16.88 -13.24
CA GLN A 280 -12.06 -17.53 -12.84
C GLN A 280 -12.89 -16.65 -11.88
N TYR A 281 -12.24 -15.98 -10.92
CA TYR A 281 -12.93 -15.07 -10.00
C TYR A 281 -13.56 -13.86 -10.70
N VAL A 282 -12.85 -13.28 -11.67
CA VAL A 282 -13.35 -12.16 -12.48
C VAL A 282 -14.58 -12.58 -13.30
N ILE A 283 -14.57 -13.80 -13.84
CA ILE A 283 -15.71 -14.38 -14.56
C ILE A 283 -16.90 -14.61 -13.64
N ASP A 284 -16.68 -15.22 -12.47
CA ASP A 284 -17.74 -15.56 -11.51
C ASP A 284 -18.42 -14.31 -10.93
N ARG A 285 -17.68 -13.20 -10.84
CA ARG A 285 -18.21 -11.88 -10.43
C ARG A 285 -18.88 -11.10 -11.57
N GLY A 286 -18.84 -11.61 -12.81
CA GLY A 286 -19.41 -10.94 -13.99
C GLY A 286 -18.71 -9.63 -14.34
N LEU A 287 -17.43 -9.47 -13.97
CA LEU A 287 -16.66 -8.25 -14.18
C LEU A 287 -16.05 -8.19 -15.59
N VAL A 288 -15.94 -9.33 -16.27
CA VAL A 288 -15.57 -9.46 -17.69
C VAL A 288 -16.43 -10.57 -18.30
N GLU A 289 -17.09 -10.30 -19.42
CA GLU A 289 -17.60 -11.38 -20.28
C GLU A 289 -16.41 -11.96 -21.03
N LEU A 290 -16.11 -13.25 -20.83
CA LEU A 290 -15.16 -13.95 -21.70
C LEU A 290 -15.62 -13.76 -23.16
N PRO A 291 -14.72 -13.41 -24.09
CA PRO A 291 -15.08 -13.44 -25.50
C PRO A 291 -15.56 -14.85 -25.84
N ASP A 292 -16.71 -14.94 -26.50
CA ASP A 292 -17.26 -16.20 -26.98
C ASP A 292 -16.28 -16.84 -27.98
N LEU A 293 -15.41 -17.70 -27.47
CA LEU A 293 -14.41 -18.41 -28.27
C LEU A 293 -15.07 -19.45 -29.20
N ALA A 294 -16.37 -19.70 -29.09
CA ALA A 294 -17.09 -20.57 -30.02
C ALA A 294 -17.12 -20.00 -31.47
N GLY A 295 -16.89 -18.68 -31.63
CA GLY A 295 -16.83 -18.03 -32.95
C GLY A 295 -15.43 -17.97 -33.60
N TRP A 296 -14.36 -18.32 -32.88
CA TRP A 296 -12.98 -18.13 -33.36
C TRP A 296 -12.47 -19.30 -34.21
N GLY A 297 -13.15 -20.46 -34.18
CA GLY A 297 -12.82 -21.63 -34.99
C GLY A 297 -13.23 -21.52 -36.46
N GLU A 298 -14.12 -20.60 -36.84
CA GLU A 298 -14.61 -20.45 -38.22
C GLU A 298 -13.89 -19.37 -39.04
N GLN A 299 -13.06 -18.51 -38.42
CA GLN A 299 -12.38 -17.40 -39.12
C GLN A 299 -10.96 -17.70 -39.61
N PHE A 300 -10.34 -18.80 -39.17
CA PHE A 300 -9.09 -19.28 -39.74
C PHE A 300 -9.39 -20.49 -40.62
N GLY A 301 -9.86 -20.19 -41.84
CA GLY A 301 -10.10 -21.18 -42.88
C GLY A 301 -8.91 -22.13 -43.04
N GLU A 302 -9.24 -23.39 -43.32
CA GLU A 302 -8.28 -24.45 -43.61
C GLU A 302 -7.17 -23.93 -44.55
N PRO A 303 -5.89 -24.21 -44.25
CA PRO A 303 -4.83 -23.95 -45.22
C PRO A 303 -5.11 -24.83 -46.44
N GLY A 304 -5.60 -24.20 -47.51
CA GLY A 304 -5.90 -24.88 -48.76
C GLY A 304 -4.68 -25.65 -49.25
N ASP A 305 -4.87 -26.95 -49.48
CA ASP A 305 -3.96 -27.84 -50.17
C ASP A 305 -3.53 -27.21 -51.51
N ALA A 306 -2.35 -26.61 -51.53
CA ALA A 306 -1.66 -26.28 -52.76
C ALA A 306 -0.96 -27.54 -53.29
N THR A 307 -1.71 -28.35 -54.02
CA THR A 307 -1.15 -29.36 -54.93
C THR A 307 -1.58 -29.11 -56.37
N ALA A 308 -0.56 -29.11 -57.24
CA ALA A 308 -0.53 -29.12 -58.71
C ALA A 308 -0.69 -27.77 -59.45
#